data_AF-A0A4R4PDW2-F1
#
_entry.id   AF-A0A4R4PDW2-F1
#
_cell.length_a   1.000
_cell.length_b   1.000
_cell.length_c   1.000
_cell.angle_alpha   90.00
_cell.angle_beta   90.00
_cell.angle_gamma   90.00
#
_symmetry.space_group_name_H-M   'P 1'
#
loop_
_entity.id
_entity.type
_entity.pdbx_description
1 polymer ?
#
loop_
_entity_poly.entity_id
_entity_poly.type
_entity_poly.pdbx_seq_one_letter_code
_entity_poly.pdbx_strand_id
1 'polypeptide(L)'
;MRRLLLAATAALVLPLAACGADSDDSSEAAADCVPGLDGSELVAEGKLTISTNATLPPMQYVDENDDIVGMRVDLGRRIAEELCLQPEFVNVPFDAQIPGLQGGRWDMIDTGMFYTPERAETIRLVPYEIQGVAVSVPGGNARGVSSQDDLSGMTIGVEAPGYEYDTLEALNAEFAADGRPEITIQTFQNNADAYQALSAGQVEGVAIVESVTSYYQEDGRFETAVTGMNEAPLALGFQSEATAEAVADVMNQLKDDGYLDELFDEYGVTPYAGPIEVSTGQLAAG
;
A
#
# COMPACT_ATOMS: atom_id res chain seq x y z
N MET A 1 77.41 -32.91 27.30
CA MET A 1 78.63 -32.27 26.76
C MET A 1 78.19 -31.36 25.61
N ARG A 2 78.26 -30.03 25.79
CA ARG A 2 79.13 -29.10 25.02
C ARG A 2 78.89 -29.24 23.50
N ARG A 3 78.39 -28.24 22.75
CA ARG A 3 78.84 -26.84 22.71
C ARG A 3 77.77 -25.91 22.11
N LEU A 4 77.68 -24.71 22.71
CA LEU A 4 77.15 -23.49 22.10
C LEU A 4 77.91 -23.13 20.82
N LEU A 5 77.20 -22.53 19.85
CA LEU A 5 77.72 -21.53 18.94
C LEU A 5 76.61 -20.50 18.66
N LEU A 6 76.79 -19.30 19.23
CA LEU A 6 76.10 -18.06 18.88
C LEU A 6 76.65 -17.56 17.53
N ALA A 7 75.77 -17.03 16.67
CA ALA A 7 76.14 -16.02 15.69
C ALA A 7 74.97 -15.02 15.53
N ALA A 8 75.23 -13.79 15.98
CA ALA A 8 74.50 -12.56 15.64
C ALA A 8 74.53 -12.36 14.09
N THR A 9 73.62 -11.69 13.39
CA THR A 9 73.10 -10.29 13.45
C THR A 9 72.19 -10.25 12.18
N ALA A 10 71.05 -9.58 12.06
CA ALA A 10 70.85 -8.14 12.14
C ALA A 10 69.33 -7.87 12.14
N ALA A 11 68.91 -6.90 12.95
CA ALA A 11 67.55 -6.39 13.00
C ALA A 11 67.26 -5.55 11.75
N LEU A 12 66.19 -5.90 11.04
CA LEU A 12 65.53 -5.02 10.08
C LEU A 12 64.18 -4.64 10.68
N VAL A 13 64.10 -3.39 11.16
CA VAL A 13 62.86 -2.77 11.65
C VAL A 13 62.09 -2.31 10.41
N LEU A 14 60.96 -2.95 10.12
CA LEU A 14 59.96 -2.43 9.18
C LEU A 14 58.80 -1.79 9.99
N PRO A 15 58.35 -0.59 9.62
CA PRO A 15 57.29 0.11 10.35
C PRO A 15 55.93 -0.56 10.11
N LEU A 16 55.14 -0.62 11.20
CA LEU A 16 53.71 -0.90 11.18
C LEU A 16 52.99 0.13 10.29
N ALA A 17 52.34 -0.35 9.24
CA ALA A 17 51.15 0.30 8.68
C ALA A 17 49.99 -0.69 8.87
N ALA A 18 49.32 -0.56 10.01
CA ALA A 18 48.01 -1.14 10.24
C ALA A 18 46.99 -0.21 9.59
N CYS A 19 46.41 -0.65 8.48
CA CYS A 19 45.11 -0.18 8.01
C CYS A 19 44.34 -1.44 7.60
N GLY A 20 43.52 -1.95 8.51
CA GLY A 20 42.33 -2.69 8.12
C GLY A 20 41.45 -1.73 7.36
N ALA A 21 41.18 -2.06 6.10
CA ALA A 21 40.01 -1.53 5.43
C ALA A 21 38.89 -2.49 5.80
N ASP A 22 38.11 -2.10 6.82
CA ASP A 22 36.74 -2.54 6.94
C ASP A 22 36.05 -2.18 5.63
N SER A 23 35.48 -3.20 4.99
CA SER A 23 34.56 -3.01 3.88
C SER A 23 33.27 -2.43 4.46
N ASP A 24 33.26 -1.13 4.72
CA ASP A 24 32.02 -0.36 4.75
C ASP A 24 31.52 -0.31 3.31
N ASP A 25 30.63 -1.25 2.99
CA ASP A 25 29.79 -1.23 1.80
C ASP A 25 28.69 -0.18 2.03
N SER A 26 29.11 1.06 2.23
CA SER A 26 28.23 2.22 2.14
C SER A 26 28.00 2.46 0.66
N SER A 27 26.92 1.86 0.15
CA SER A 27 26.28 2.26 -1.10
C SER A 27 26.35 3.78 -1.22
N GLU A 28 27.16 4.27 -2.16
CA GLU A 28 27.17 5.66 -2.57
C GLU A 28 25.75 6.01 -3.03
N ALA A 29 24.97 6.65 -2.16
CA ALA A 29 23.78 7.37 -2.57
C ALA A 29 24.21 8.37 -3.64
N ALA A 30 23.46 8.43 -4.75
CA ALA A 30 23.76 9.24 -5.91
C ALA A 30 24.17 10.67 -5.51
N ALA A 31 25.40 11.05 -5.85
CA ALA A 31 26.07 12.27 -5.40
C ALA A 31 25.44 13.60 -5.90
N ASP A 32 24.30 13.55 -6.59
CA ASP A 32 23.62 14.70 -7.20
C ASP A 32 22.16 14.88 -6.72
N CYS A 33 21.69 14.08 -5.76
CA CYS A 33 20.32 14.18 -5.25
C CYS A 33 20.22 15.25 -4.14
N VAL A 34 19.34 16.25 -4.32
CA VAL A 34 19.07 17.29 -3.30
C VAL A 34 17.85 16.85 -2.49
N PRO A 35 17.97 16.58 -1.17
CA PRO A 35 16.85 16.10 -0.37
C PRO A 35 15.64 17.04 -0.48
N GLY A 36 14.50 16.48 -0.86
CA GLY A 36 13.24 17.22 -1.00
C GLY A 36 12.57 17.53 0.33
N LEU A 37 13.07 16.97 1.44
CA LEU A 37 12.50 17.09 2.78
C LEU A 37 13.58 17.36 3.83
N ASP A 38 13.24 18.19 4.82
CA ASP A 38 14.05 18.34 6.03
C ASP A 38 13.93 17.05 6.87
N GLY A 39 15.05 16.53 7.37
CA GLY A 39 15.07 15.34 8.22
C GLY A 39 14.21 15.48 9.48
N SER A 40 13.91 16.71 9.94
CA SER A 40 12.98 16.92 11.06
C SER A 40 11.52 16.59 10.77
N GLU A 41 11.15 16.49 9.49
CA GLU A 41 9.79 16.11 9.05
C GLU A 41 9.60 14.58 9.00
N LEU A 42 10.68 13.81 9.17
CA LEU A 42 10.71 12.36 9.03
C LEU A 42 10.78 11.66 10.38
N VAL A 43 10.18 10.47 10.48
CA VAL A 43 10.30 9.59 11.64
C VAL A 43 11.75 9.16 11.87
N ALA A 44 12.49 8.92 10.79
CA ALA A 44 13.92 8.63 10.82
C ALA A 44 14.66 9.40 9.72
N GLU A 45 15.69 10.15 10.10
CA GLU A 45 16.49 10.93 9.17
C GLU A 45 17.06 10.05 8.03
N GLY A 46 16.89 10.51 6.79
CA GLY A 46 17.35 9.78 5.59
C GLY A 46 16.46 8.62 5.15
N LYS A 47 15.32 8.41 5.81
CA LYS A 47 14.34 7.36 5.46
C LYS A 47 12.95 7.94 5.25
N LEU A 48 12.22 7.35 4.30
CA LEU A 48 10.78 7.51 4.21
C LEU A 48 10.15 6.25 4.82
N THR A 49 9.61 6.34 6.03
CA THR A 49 8.94 5.21 6.69
C THR A 49 7.50 5.13 6.18
N ILE A 50 7.15 4.02 5.51
CA ILE A 50 5.90 3.84 4.77
C ILE A 50 5.12 2.70 5.40
N SER A 51 3.94 2.98 5.95
CA SER A 51 3.02 1.92 6.37
C SER A 51 2.24 1.37 5.18
N THR A 52 2.05 0.06 5.18
CA THR A 52 1.26 -0.63 4.16
C THR A 52 0.52 -1.82 4.78
N ASN A 53 -0.49 -2.33 4.09
CA ASN A 53 -1.13 -3.62 4.39
C ASN A 53 -0.91 -4.55 3.21
N ALA A 54 0.13 -5.38 3.29
CA ALA A 54 0.60 -6.22 2.19
C ALA A 54 -0.26 -7.48 2.01
N THR A 55 -1.56 -7.32 1.77
CA THR A 55 -2.54 -8.41 1.60
C THR A 55 -3.35 -8.34 0.31
N LEU A 56 -3.01 -7.39 -0.59
CA LEU A 56 -3.74 -7.06 -1.81
C LEU A 56 -2.88 -7.28 -3.06
N PRO A 57 -2.57 -8.53 -3.46
CA PRO A 57 -1.92 -8.79 -4.73
C PRO A 57 -2.81 -8.35 -5.92
N PRO A 58 -2.25 -7.78 -7.00
CA PRO A 58 -0.83 -7.50 -7.22
C PRO A 58 -0.38 -6.11 -6.74
N MET A 59 -1.24 -5.38 -6.03
CA MET A 59 -1.03 -3.98 -5.66
C MET A 59 -0.01 -3.80 -4.52
N GLN A 60 -0.15 -4.59 -3.45
CA GLN A 60 0.84 -4.72 -2.39
C GLN A 60 0.64 -6.05 -1.66
N TYR A 61 1.68 -6.88 -1.61
CA TYR A 61 1.60 -8.21 -1.02
C TYR A 61 2.98 -8.70 -0.58
N VAL A 62 2.99 -9.79 0.20
CA VAL A 62 4.21 -10.51 0.55
C VAL A 62 4.40 -11.64 -0.46
N ASP A 63 5.55 -11.68 -1.13
CA ASP A 63 5.89 -12.73 -2.09
C ASP A 63 6.41 -14.02 -1.42
N GLU A 64 6.86 -14.98 -2.23
CA GLU A 64 7.40 -16.26 -1.75
C GLU A 64 8.76 -16.13 -1.03
N ASN A 65 9.44 -14.99 -1.14
CA ASN A 65 10.72 -14.70 -0.49
C ASN A 65 10.55 -13.90 0.81
N ASP A 66 9.31 -13.72 1.28
CA ASP A 66 8.94 -12.86 2.40
C ASP A 66 9.18 -11.35 2.15
N ASP A 67 9.30 -10.94 0.87
CA ASP A 67 9.49 -9.54 0.48
C ASP A 67 8.15 -8.85 0.22
N ILE A 68 8.03 -7.58 0.65
CA ILE A 68 6.88 -6.74 0.32
C ILE A 68 7.09 -6.19 -1.11
N VAL A 69 6.15 -6.49 -2.00
CA VAL A 69 6.20 -6.18 -3.44
C VAL A 69 4.83 -5.74 -3.97
N GLY A 70 4.80 -5.22 -5.21
CA GLY A 70 3.58 -4.81 -5.91
C GLY A 70 3.61 -3.34 -6.32
N MET A 71 2.62 -2.92 -7.11
CA MET A 71 2.54 -1.58 -7.69
C MET A 71 2.77 -0.46 -6.68
N ARG A 72 2.11 -0.53 -5.52
CA ARG A 72 2.21 0.51 -4.47
C ARG A 72 3.60 0.51 -3.84
N VAL A 73 4.20 -0.67 -3.68
CA VAL A 73 5.57 -0.76 -3.18
C VAL A 73 6.56 -0.14 -4.16
N ASP A 74 6.39 -0.38 -5.45
CA ASP A 74 7.24 0.19 -6.49
C ASP A 74 7.03 1.71 -6.62
N LEU A 75 5.79 2.18 -6.46
CA LEU A 75 5.48 3.60 -6.33
C LEU A 75 6.18 4.23 -5.11
N GLY A 76 6.02 3.65 -3.93
CA GLY A 76 6.64 4.14 -2.70
C GLY A 76 8.17 4.14 -2.75
N ARG A 77 8.79 3.15 -3.39
CA ARG A 77 10.24 3.12 -3.66
C ARG A 77 10.66 4.27 -4.58
N ARG A 78 9.93 4.49 -5.68
CA ARG A 78 10.24 5.57 -6.61
C ARG A 78 10.07 6.95 -5.96
N ILE A 79 9.01 7.14 -5.16
CA ILE A 79 8.82 8.37 -4.38
C ILE A 79 10.00 8.62 -3.44
N ALA A 80 10.45 7.60 -2.71
CA ALA A 80 11.58 7.72 -1.80
C ALA A 80 12.88 8.07 -2.55
N GLU A 81 13.11 7.45 -3.71
CA GLU A 81 14.27 7.73 -4.58
C GLU A 81 14.31 9.20 -5.03
N GLU A 82 13.21 9.74 -5.54
CA GLU A 82 13.11 11.14 -5.97
C GLU A 82 13.28 12.14 -4.81
N LEU A 83 12.95 11.72 -3.59
CA LEU A 83 13.18 12.50 -2.36
C LEU A 83 14.59 12.33 -1.77
N CYS A 84 15.44 11.49 -2.37
CA CYS A 84 16.77 11.13 -1.87
C CYS A 84 16.72 10.40 -0.51
N LEU A 85 15.68 9.59 -0.27
CA LEU A 85 15.45 8.86 0.97
C LEU A 85 15.50 7.35 0.74
N GLN A 86 15.86 6.59 1.77
CA GLN A 86 15.72 5.13 1.76
C GLN A 86 14.27 4.75 2.12
N PRO A 87 13.56 3.95 1.31
CA PRO A 87 12.23 3.48 1.67
C PRO A 87 12.31 2.44 2.81
N GLU A 88 11.47 2.59 3.82
CA GLU A 88 11.31 1.62 4.91
C GLU A 88 9.84 1.23 5.05
N PHE A 89 9.47 0.07 4.51
CA PHE A 89 8.09 -0.42 4.58
C PHE A 89 7.79 -1.10 5.92
N VAL A 90 6.63 -0.76 6.49
CA VAL A 90 6.11 -1.32 7.73
C VAL A 90 4.75 -1.97 7.45
N ASN A 91 4.72 -3.30 7.41
CA ASN A 91 3.49 -4.06 7.18
C ASN A 91 2.63 -4.12 8.44
N VAL A 92 1.42 -3.55 8.40
CA VAL A 92 0.49 -3.48 9.53
C VAL A 92 -0.97 -3.71 9.07
N PRO A 93 -1.85 -4.18 9.97
CA PRO A 93 -3.30 -4.20 9.72
C PRO A 93 -3.84 -2.82 9.32
N PHE A 94 -4.83 -2.78 8.43
CA PHE A 94 -5.40 -1.54 7.90
C PHE A 94 -5.91 -0.60 9.00
N ASP A 95 -6.58 -1.14 10.03
CA ASP A 95 -7.13 -0.39 11.15
C ASP A 95 -6.07 0.28 12.04
N ALA A 96 -4.81 -0.15 11.96
CA ALA A 96 -3.68 0.41 12.70
C ALA A 96 -3.00 1.57 11.97
N GLN A 97 -3.30 1.80 10.68
CA GLN A 97 -2.58 2.74 9.82
C GLN A 97 -2.82 4.21 10.17
N ILE A 98 -4.06 4.66 10.30
CA ILE A 98 -4.34 6.06 10.69
C ILE A 98 -3.86 6.34 12.14
N PRO A 99 -4.17 5.51 13.15
CA PRO A 99 -3.72 5.76 14.51
C PRO A 99 -2.19 5.80 14.65
N GLY A 100 -1.47 4.97 13.90
CA GLY A 100 -0.01 4.99 13.95
C GLY A 100 0.62 6.15 13.20
N LEU A 101 0.00 6.62 12.11
CA LEU A 101 0.41 7.85 11.42
C LEU A 101 0.30 9.05 12.35
N GLN A 102 -0.85 9.19 13.02
CA GLN A 102 -1.08 10.25 14.01
C GLN A 102 -0.14 10.15 15.22
N GLY A 103 0.27 8.93 15.56
CA GLY A 103 1.25 8.65 16.61
C GLY A 103 2.72 8.87 16.20
N GLY A 104 2.99 9.29 14.96
CA GLY A 104 4.34 9.53 14.44
C GLY A 104 5.17 8.25 14.30
N ARG A 105 4.54 7.12 13.94
CA ARG A 105 5.24 5.84 13.71
C ARG A 105 5.73 5.64 12.27
N TRP A 106 5.19 6.41 11.33
CA TRP A 106 5.57 6.43 9.92
C TRP A 106 5.22 7.79 9.31
N ASP A 107 5.82 8.07 8.15
CA ASP A 107 5.68 9.33 7.42
C ASP A 107 4.52 9.29 6.43
N MET A 108 4.29 8.11 5.83
CA MET A 108 3.32 7.90 4.75
C MET A 108 2.48 6.63 4.99
N ILE A 109 1.21 6.69 4.63
CA ILE A 109 0.33 5.54 4.40
C ILE A 109 0.27 5.28 2.90
N ASP A 110 0.71 4.10 2.49
CA ASP A 110 0.63 3.63 1.10
C ASP A 110 0.05 2.22 1.04
N THR A 111 -1.28 2.18 0.92
CA THR A 111 -2.04 0.92 0.93
C THR A 111 -3.28 0.97 0.02
N GLY A 112 -3.45 2.05 -0.75
CA GLY A 112 -4.66 2.27 -1.55
C GLY A 112 -5.87 2.61 -0.69
N MET A 113 -5.73 3.56 0.23
CA MET A 113 -6.84 3.94 1.10
C MET A 113 -7.84 4.80 0.33
N PHE A 114 -9.12 4.42 0.30
CA PHE A 114 -10.16 5.26 -0.29
C PHE A 114 -10.20 6.64 0.35
N TYR A 115 -10.26 7.67 -0.49
CA TYR A 115 -10.49 9.03 -0.05
C TYR A 115 -11.89 9.13 0.56
N THR A 116 -11.96 9.56 1.81
CA THR A 116 -13.23 9.97 2.43
C THR A 116 -13.06 11.33 3.09
N PRO A 117 -14.11 12.17 3.10
CA PRO A 117 -14.08 13.43 3.83
C PRO A 117 -13.70 13.25 5.31
N GLU A 118 -14.20 12.20 5.96
CA GLU A 118 -13.86 11.88 7.35
C GLU A 118 -12.37 11.61 7.55
N ARG A 119 -11.72 10.85 6.66
CA ARG A 119 -10.26 10.66 6.71
C ARG A 119 -9.53 11.97 6.47
N ALA A 120 -9.97 12.76 5.49
CA ALA A 120 -9.38 14.05 5.14
C ALA A 120 -9.54 15.14 6.23
N GLU A 121 -10.43 14.94 7.21
CA GLU A 121 -10.52 15.78 8.41
C GLU A 121 -9.43 15.45 9.44
N THR A 122 -8.86 14.24 9.39
CA THR A 122 -7.94 13.73 10.43
C THR A 122 -6.49 13.63 9.97
N ILE A 123 -6.28 13.40 8.67
CA ILE A 123 -4.98 13.26 8.02
C ILE A 123 -5.02 13.98 6.67
N ARG A 124 -3.85 14.21 6.08
CA ARG A 124 -3.74 14.79 4.74
C ARG A 124 -3.79 13.66 3.73
N LEU A 125 -4.55 13.84 2.66
CA LEU A 125 -4.72 12.83 1.62
C LEU A 125 -4.29 13.39 0.27
N VAL A 126 -3.53 12.61 -0.48
CA VAL A 126 -3.10 12.92 -1.85
C VAL A 126 -3.70 11.87 -2.80
N PRO A 127 -4.83 12.16 -3.48
CA PRO A 127 -5.49 11.21 -4.38
C PRO A 127 -4.69 11.02 -5.68
N TYR A 128 -4.59 9.78 -6.17
CA TYR A 128 -3.75 9.48 -7.34
C TYR A 128 -4.35 8.46 -8.34
N GLU A 129 -5.24 7.58 -7.89
CA GLU A 129 -5.91 6.58 -8.72
C GLU A 129 -7.42 6.53 -8.42
N ILE A 130 -8.22 5.97 -9.33
CA ILE A 130 -9.65 5.69 -9.12
C ILE A 130 -9.84 4.18 -8.96
N GLN A 131 -10.65 3.80 -7.97
CA GLN A 131 -11.12 2.43 -7.80
C GLN A 131 -12.61 2.42 -7.42
N GLY A 132 -13.27 1.30 -7.71
CA GLY A 132 -14.57 0.94 -7.16
C GLY A 132 -14.44 -0.20 -6.15
N VAL A 133 -15.52 -0.42 -5.41
CA VAL A 133 -15.74 -1.65 -4.67
C VAL A 133 -16.34 -2.68 -5.63
N ALA A 134 -15.76 -3.86 -5.64
CA ALA A 134 -16.25 -5.02 -6.39
C ALA A 134 -16.67 -6.12 -5.43
N VAL A 135 -17.52 -7.04 -5.91
CA VAL A 135 -17.89 -8.26 -5.19
C VAL A 135 -17.44 -9.48 -5.97
N SER A 136 -16.52 -10.25 -5.37
CA SER A 136 -16.15 -11.58 -5.85
C SER A 136 -17.09 -12.64 -5.27
N VAL A 137 -17.45 -13.64 -6.06
CA VAL A 137 -18.29 -14.78 -5.68
C VAL A 137 -17.59 -16.10 -6.03
N PRO A 138 -18.08 -17.27 -5.59
CA PRO A 138 -17.50 -18.55 -6.00
C PRO A 138 -17.58 -18.73 -7.52
N GLY A 139 -16.55 -19.35 -8.10
CA GLY A 139 -16.42 -19.57 -9.52
C GLY A 139 -17.63 -20.30 -10.12
N GLY A 140 -18.04 -19.86 -11.31
CA GLY A 140 -19.24 -20.33 -11.98
C GLY A 140 -20.53 -19.68 -11.48
N ASN A 141 -20.45 -18.82 -10.45
CA ASN A 141 -21.50 -17.91 -10.03
C ASN A 141 -22.89 -18.58 -9.95
N ALA A 142 -22.99 -19.66 -9.17
CA ALA A 142 -24.18 -20.50 -9.13
C ALA A 142 -25.46 -19.76 -8.69
N ARG A 143 -25.32 -18.63 -7.98
CA ARG A 143 -26.42 -17.76 -7.55
C ARG A 143 -26.84 -16.77 -8.65
N GLY A 144 -26.06 -16.61 -9.72
CA GLY A 144 -26.38 -15.74 -10.85
C GLY A 144 -26.30 -14.25 -10.51
N VAL A 145 -25.38 -13.87 -9.62
CA VAL A 145 -25.18 -12.47 -9.20
C VAL A 145 -24.61 -11.68 -10.37
N SER A 146 -25.25 -10.58 -10.76
CA SER A 146 -24.81 -9.78 -11.92
C SER A 146 -24.96 -8.27 -11.72
N SER A 147 -25.52 -7.87 -10.57
CA SER A 147 -25.82 -6.48 -10.22
C SER A 147 -25.79 -6.30 -8.71
N GLN A 148 -25.72 -5.04 -8.26
CA GLN A 148 -25.81 -4.69 -6.84
C GLN A 148 -27.12 -5.21 -6.22
N ASP A 149 -28.22 -5.20 -6.97
CA ASP A 149 -29.51 -5.73 -6.52
C ASP A 149 -29.44 -7.22 -6.14
N ASP A 150 -28.65 -8.02 -6.84
CA ASP A 150 -28.56 -9.45 -6.58
C ASP A 150 -27.87 -9.78 -5.24
N LEU A 151 -27.22 -8.78 -4.62
CA LEU A 151 -26.56 -8.89 -3.31
C LEU A 151 -27.56 -8.94 -2.14
N SER A 152 -28.81 -8.51 -2.35
CA SER A 152 -29.84 -8.50 -1.30
C SER A 152 -30.02 -9.88 -0.66
N GLY A 153 -29.91 -9.94 0.66
CA GLY A 153 -29.99 -11.18 1.45
C GLY A 153 -28.81 -12.14 1.27
N MET A 154 -27.68 -11.70 0.71
CA MET A 154 -26.43 -12.48 0.72
C MET A 154 -25.67 -12.28 2.03
N THR A 155 -24.82 -13.24 2.38
CA THR A 155 -23.73 -13.01 3.34
C THR A 155 -22.47 -12.57 2.60
N ILE A 156 -21.98 -11.35 2.83
CA ILE A 156 -20.79 -10.81 2.15
C ILE A 156 -19.67 -10.57 3.16
N GLY A 157 -18.48 -11.08 2.86
CA GLY A 157 -17.27 -10.84 3.64
C GLY A 157 -16.57 -9.53 3.25
N VAL A 158 -15.94 -8.86 4.20
CA VAL A 158 -15.14 -7.64 3.98
C VAL A 158 -13.98 -7.54 4.97
N GLU A 159 -12.86 -6.91 4.59
CA GLU A 159 -11.79 -6.57 5.53
C GLU A 159 -12.22 -5.39 6.41
N ALA A 160 -12.36 -5.65 7.72
CA ALA A 160 -12.66 -4.65 8.75
C ALA A 160 -13.86 -3.71 8.42
N PRO A 161 -14.26 -2.84 9.36
CA PRO A 161 -15.07 -1.67 9.02
C PRO A 161 -14.22 -0.65 8.24
N GLY A 162 -14.77 -0.11 7.17
CA GLY A 162 -14.06 0.73 6.20
C GLY A 162 -14.93 1.06 5.00
N TYR A 163 -14.32 1.47 3.89
CA TYR A 163 -15.04 1.99 2.74
C TYR A 163 -15.95 0.95 2.07
N GLU A 164 -15.47 -0.27 1.93
CA GLU A 164 -16.21 -1.41 1.41
C GLU A 164 -17.36 -1.78 2.33
N TYR A 165 -17.14 -1.78 3.65
CA TYR A 165 -18.18 -2.01 4.65
C TYR A 165 -19.28 -0.94 4.55
N ASP A 166 -18.90 0.33 4.51
CA ASP A 166 -19.83 1.46 4.40
C ASP A 166 -20.61 1.45 3.08
N THR A 167 -19.99 0.97 1.99
CA THR A 167 -20.65 0.76 0.70
C THR A 167 -21.76 -0.30 0.82
N LEU A 168 -21.51 -1.40 1.52
CA LEU A 168 -22.53 -2.44 1.75
C LEU A 168 -23.62 -1.96 2.73
N GLU A 169 -23.29 -1.17 3.75
CA GLU A 169 -24.27 -0.56 4.66
C GLU A 169 -25.18 0.44 3.92
N ALA A 170 -24.63 1.23 3.00
CA ALA A 170 -25.43 2.11 2.15
C ALA A 170 -26.43 1.31 1.29
N LEU A 171 -25.99 0.20 0.69
CA LEU A 171 -26.87 -0.74 -0.02
C LEU A 171 -27.93 -1.38 0.90
N ASN A 172 -27.58 -1.71 2.14
CA ASN A 172 -28.55 -2.19 3.13
C ASN A 172 -29.64 -1.15 3.42
N ALA A 173 -29.28 0.13 3.53
CA ALA A 173 -30.25 1.19 3.72
C ALA A 173 -31.22 1.30 2.53
N GLU A 174 -30.74 1.12 1.29
CA GLU A 174 -31.57 1.06 0.09
C GLU A 174 -32.49 -0.18 0.10
N PHE A 175 -31.96 -1.37 0.38
CA PHE A 175 -32.76 -2.58 0.49
C PHE A 175 -33.83 -2.49 1.58
N ALA A 176 -33.51 -1.94 2.74
CA ALA A 176 -34.46 -1.73 3.82
C ALA A 176 -35.59 -0.76 3.41
N ALA A 177 -35.26 0.32 2.69
CA ALA A 177 -36.24 1.27 2.18
C ALA A 177 -37.22 0.61 1.18
N ASP A 178 -36.73 -0.36 0.40
CA ASP A 178 -37.52 -1.15 -0.55
C ASP A 178 -38.20 -2.39 0.06
N GLY A 179 -38.03 -2.64 1.36
CA GLY A 179 -38.59 -3.81 2.04
C GLY A 179 -37.96 -5.15 1.62
N ARG A 180 -36.71 -5.10 1.13
CA ARG A 180 -35.90 -6.24 0.69
C ARG A 180 -34.99 -6.71 1.84
N PRO A 181 -34.52 -7.97 1.83
CA PRO A 181 -33.58 -8.44 2.84
C PRO A 181 -32.22 -7.72 2.70
N GLU A 182 -31.68 -7.31 3.84
CA GLU A 182 -30.34 -6.74 3.95
C GLU A 182 -29.26 -7.82 3.72
N ILE A 183 -28.10 -7.39 3.24
CA ILE A 183 -26.84 -8.13 3.23
C ILE A 183 -26.41 -8.39 4.68
N THR A 184 -26.05 -9.62 5.00
CA THR A 184 -25.33 -9.96 6.23
C THR A 184 -23.84 -9.69 6.01
N ILE A 185 -23.32 -8.60 6.55
CA ILE A 185 -21.91 -8.22 6.39
C ILE A 185 -21.06 -8.92 7.47
N GLN A 186 -20.06 -9.69 7.05
CA GLN A 186 -19.12 -10.36 7.94
C GLN A 186 -17.72 -9.76 7.80
N THR A 187 -17.17 -9.24 8.89
CA THR A 187 -15.83 -8.65 8.89
C THR A 187 -14.75 -9.68 9.16
N PHE A 188 -13.61 -9.50 8.50
CA PHE A 188 -12.39 -10.30 8.64
C PHE A 188 -11.20 -9.40 8.97
N GLN A 189 -10.11 -10.00 9.46
CA GLN A 189 -8.89 -9.27 9.81
C GLN A 189 -8.13 -8.78 8.58
N ASN A 190 -8.23 -9.50 7.46
CA ASN A 190 -7.63 -9.15 6.17
C ASN A 190 -8.41 -9.82 5.04
N ASN A 191 -8.11 -9.45 3.80
CA ASN A 191 -8.80 -9.98 2.61
C ASN A 191 -8.50 -11.47 2.37
N ALA A 192 -7.29 -11.95 2.67
CA ALA A 192 -6.97 -13.37 2.51
C ALA A 192 -7.85 -14.26 3.40
N ASP A 193 -8.18 -13.83 4.61
CA ASP A 193 -9.12 -14.52 5.50
C ASP A 193 -10.56 -14.50 4.96
N ALA A 194 -10.98 -13.39 4.34
CA ALA A 194 -12.30 -13.28 3.70
C ALA A 194 -12.44 -14.24 2.50
N TYR A 195 -11.40 -14.37 1.65
CA TYR A 195 -11.41 -15.33 0.54
C TYR A 195 -11.29 -16.80 1.00
N GLN A 196 -10.62 -17.06 2.12
CA GLN A 196 -10.66 -18.38 2.76
C GLN A 196 -12.08 -18.71 3.26
N ALA A 197 -12.78 -17.75 3.86
CA ALA A 197 -14.16 -17.92 4.29
C ALA A 197 -15.11 -18.14 3.09
N LEU A 198 -14.88 -17.43 1.98
CA LEU A 198 -15.61 -17.64 0.72
C LEU A 198 -15.38 -19.06 0.18
N SER A 199 -14.13 -19.53 0.17
CA SER A 199 -13.77 -20.91 -0.20
C SER A 199 -14.44 -21.96 0.68
N ALA A 200 -14.58 -21.66 1.96
CA ALA A 200 -15.22 -22.54 2.94
C ALA A 200 -16.76 -22.47 2.89
N GLY A 201 -17.35 -21.58 2.08
CA GLY A 201 -18.79 -21.36 2.00
C GLY A 201 -19.38 -20.70 3.25
N GLN A 202 -18.56 -19.99 4.03
CA GLN A 202 -19.01 -19.24 5.20
C GLN A 202 -19.64 -17.89 4.79
N VAL A 203 -19.15 -17.31 3.70
CA VAL A 203 -19.73 -16.15 3.03
C VAL A 203 -20.02 -16.51 1.57
N GLU A 204 -20.91 -15.76 0.94
CA GLU A 204 -21.39 -15.98 -0.43
C GLU A 204 -20.75 -15.01 -1.45
N GLY A 205 -20.07 -13.99 -0.95
CA GLY A 205 -19.19 -13.13 -1.73
C GLY A 205 -18.22 -12.37 -0.83
N VAL A 206 -17.25 -11.69 -1.43
CA VAL A 206 -16.28 -10.83 -0.75
C VAL A 206 -16.25 -9.47 -1.44
N ALA A 207 -16.51 -8.41 -0.68
CA ALA A 207 -16.37 -7.03 -1.13
C ALA A 207 -14.91 -6.58 -0.97
N ILE A 208 -14.33 -6.03 -2.02
CA ILE A 208 -12.91 -5.65 -2.08
C ILE A 208 -12.69 -4.57 -3.14
N VAL A 209 -11.56 -3.84 -3.05
CA VAL A 209 -11.06 -2.98 -4.13
C VAL A 209 -11.00 -3.73 -5.47
N GLU A 210 -11.58 -3.15 -6.52
CA GLU A 210 -11.79 -3.81 -7.81
C GLU A 210 -10.50 -4.34 -8.47
N SER A 211 -9.41 -3.57 -8.41
CA SER A 211 -8.11 -3.95 -9.02
C SER A 211 -7.48 -5.22 -8.44
N VAL A 212 -7.95 -5.68 -7.28
CA VAL A 212 -7.47 -6.91 -6.62
C VAL A 212 -8.20 -8.16 -7.14
N THR A 213 -9.38 -7.99 -7.72
CA THR A 213 -10.24 -9.13 -8.06
C THR A 213 -9.68 -10.01 -9.19
N SER A 214 -8.86 -9.45 -10.09
CA SER A 214 -8.24 -10.21 -11.18
C SER A 214 -7.32 -11.31 -10.67
N TYR A 215 -6.53 -11.03 -9.62
CA TYR A 215 -5.66 -12.00 -8.97
C TYR A 215 -6.43 -13.22 -8.45
N TYR A 216 -7.56 -12.98 -7.75
CA TYR A 216 -8.37 -14.05 -7.20
C TYR A 216 -9.13 -14.86 -8.27
N GLN A 217 -9.22 -14.37 -9.50
CA GLN A 217 -9.83 -15.09 -10.61
C GLN A 217 -8.87 -16.05 -11.32
N GLU A 218 -7.55 -15.92 -11.13
CA GLU A 218 -6.53 -16.62 -11.93
C GLU A 218 -6.65 -18.15 -11.89
N ASP A 219 -7.00 -18.71 -10.72
CA ASP A 219 -7.17 -20.15 -10.55
C ASP A 219 -8.61 -20.65 -10.82
N GLY A 220 -9.52 -19.74 -11.17
CA GLY A 220 -10.91 -20.01 -11.50
C GLY A 220 -11.81 -20.37 -10.31
N ARG A 221 -11.31 -20.31 -9.07
CA ARG A 221 -12.12 -20.58 -7.87
C ARG A 221 -13.11 -19.48 -7.55
N PHE A 222 -12.86 -18.27 -8.05
CA PHE A 222 -13.69 -17.09 -7.84
C PHE A 222 -13.97 -16.38 -9.16
N GLU A 223 -15.01 -15.57 -9.17
CA GLU A 223 -15.45 -14.73 -10.28
C GLU A 223 -15.87 -13.37 -9.74
N THR A 224 -15.53 -12.28 -10.43
CA THR A 224 -16.05 -10.95 -10.08
C THR A 224 -17.46 -10.80 -10.62
N ALA A 225 -18.46 -10.67 -9.74
CA ALA A 225 -19.87 -10.60 -10.11
C ALA A 225 -20.40 -9.17 -10.24
N VAL A 226 -19.87 -8.24 -9.43
CA VAL A 226 -20.27 -6.83 -9.41
C VAL A 226 -19.02 -5.97 -9.34
N THR A 227 -18.98 -4.88 -10.09
CA THR A 227 -17.86 -3.93 -10.17
C THR A 227 -18.35 -2.48 -10.07
N GLY A 228 -17.42 -1.53 -9.92
CA GLY A 228 -17.72 -0.09 -9.97
C GLY A 228 -18.72 0.39 -8.91
N MET A 229 -18.85 -0.30 -7.78
CA MET A 229 -19.71 0.18 -6.70
C MET A 229 -19.00 1.30 -5.96
N ASN A 230 -19.68 2.44 -5.77
CA ASN A 230 -19.17 3.57 -5.00
C ASN A 230 -17.74 3.94 -5.42
N GLU A 231 -17.53 4.26 -6.70
CA GLU A 231 -16.20 4.65 -7.20
C GLU A 231 -15.71 5.92 -6.50
N ALA A 232 -14.46 5.88 -6.03
CA ALA A 232 -13.80 7.03 -5.43
C ALA A 232 -12.28 6.95 -5.64
N PRO A 233 -11.58 8.08 -5.47
CA PRO A 233 -10.14 8.07 -5.52
C PRO A 233 -9.53 7.28 -4.36
N LEU A 234 -8.44 6.57 -4.62
CA LEU A 234 -7.53 6.13 -3.57
C LEU A 234 -6.43 7.18 -3.38
N ALA A 235 -5.93 7.29 -2.15
CA ALA A 235 -5.00 8.33 -1.74
C ALA A 235 -3.85 7.79 -0.89
N LEU A 236 -2.71 8.48 -1.00
CA LEU A 236 -1.62 8.41 -0.04
C LEU A 236 -1.99 9.24 1.20
N GLY A 237 -1.63 8.78 2.40
CA GLY A 237 -2.00 9.45 3.66
C GLY A 237 -0.80 9.98 4.44
N PHE A 238 -0.92 11.20 4.99
CA PHE A 238 0.17 11.88 5.69
C PHE A 238 -0.30 12.63 6.93
N GLN A 239 0.58 12.76 7.93
CA GLN A 239 0.36 13.64 9.07
C GLN A 239 1.00 15.02 8.86
N SER A 240 2.24 15.04 8.36
CA SER A 240 2.95 16.27 8.03
C SER A 240 2.44 16.83 6.69
N GLU A 241 2.13 18.12 6.69
CA GLU A 241 1.78 18.87 5.49
C GLU A 241 2.98 19.01 4.55
N ALA A 242 4.17 19.25 5.09
CA ALA A 242 5.40 19.35 4.30
C ALA A 242 5.72 18.03 3.58
N THR A 243 5.59 16.89 4.27
CA THR A 243 5.76 15.57 3.64
C THR A 243 4.71 15.31 2.57
N ALA A 244 3.44 15.68 2.82
CA ALA A 244 2.37 15.51 1.85
C ALA A 244 2.59 16.35 0.58
N GLU A 245 2.99 17.62 0.71
CA GLU A 245 3.29 18.53 -0.40
C GLU A 245 4.50 18.03 -1.21
N ALA A 246 5.59 17.64 -0.54
CA ALA A 246 6.77 17.13 -1.23
C ALA A 246 6.48 15.84 -2.01
N VAL A 247 5.69 14.92 -1.45
CA VAL A 247 5.27 13.71 -2.17
C VAL A 247 4.30 14.04 -3.30
N ALA A 248 3.37 14.97 -3.13
CA ALA A 248 2.49 15.41 -4.21
C ALA A 248 3.28 16.03 -5.38
N ASP A 249 4.30 16.85 -5.09
CA ASP A 249 5.20 17.40 -6.12
C ASP A 249 5.96 16.31 -6.87
N VAL A 250 6.49 15.30 -6.16
CA VAL A 250 7.13 14.13 -6.77
C VAL A 250 6.15 13.35 -7.62
N MET A 251 4.93 13.11 -7.14
CA MET A 251 3.91 12.41 -7.92
C MET A 251 3.54 13.15 -9.21
N ASN A 252 3.48 14.48 -9.19
CA ASN A 252 3.29 15.27 -10.41
C ASN A 252 4.49 15.17 -11.35
N GLN A 253 5.73 15.12 -10.84
CA GLN A 253 6.92 14.88 -11.67
C GLN A 253 6.88 13.50 -12.34
N LEU A 254 6.52 12.46 -11.58
CA LEU A 254 6.36 11.09 -12.09
C LEU A 254 5.18 10.96 -13.07
N LYS A 255 4.19 11.85 -12.99
CA LYS A 255 3.13 11.97 -13.98
C LYS A 255 3.67 12.61 -15.27
N ASP A 256 4.40 13.71 -15.13
CA ASP A 256 4.91 14.49 -16.26
C ASP A 256 6.01 13.74 -17.04
N ASP A 257 6.79 12.88 -16.40
CA ASP A 257 7.83 12.06 -17.03
C ASP A 257 7.30 10.74 -17.63
N GLY A 258 6.03 10.40 -17.38
CA GLY A 258 5.35 9.22 -17.90
C GLY A 258 5.45 7.96 -17.03
N TYR A 259 6.19 7.99 -15.92
CA TYR A 259 6.34 6.83 -15.04
C TYR A 259 5.01 6.35 -14.46
N LEU A 260 4.14 7.26 -14.00
CA LEU A 260 2.83 6.86 -13.44
C LEU A 260 1.94 6.21 -14.49
N ASP A 261 1.96 6.70 -15.73
CA ASP A 261 1.16 6.11 -16.82
C ASP A 261 1.66 4.68 -17.13
N GLU A 262 2.97 4.47 -17.23
CA GLU A 262 3.56 3.15 -17.44
C GLU A 262 3.24 2.18 -16.29
N LEU A 263 3.37 2.65 -15.04
CA LEU A 263 3.06 1.86 -13.86
C LEU A 263 1.57 1.49 -13.80
N PHE A 264 0.67 2.43 -14.06
CA PHE A 264 -0.76 2.14 -14.02
C PHE A 264 -1.20 1.23 -15.17
N ASP A 265 -0.63 1.38 -16.36
CA ASP A 265 -0.89 0.49 -17.49
C ASP A 265 -0.44 -0.96 -17.20
N GLU A 266 0.70 -1.15 -16.54
CA GLU A 266 1.21 -2.48 -16.15
C GLU A 266 0.23 -3.21 -15.21
N TYR A 267 -0.38 -2.49 -14.28
CA TYR A 267 -1.27 -3.04 -13.26
C TYR A 267 -2.76 -2.89 -13.57
N GLY A 268 -3.13 -2.30 -14.71
CA GLY A 268 -4.52 -2.07 -15.12
C GLY A 268 -5.28 -1.11 -14.22
N VAL A 269 -4.60 -0.10 -13.68
CA VAL A 269 -5.15 0.90 -12.76
C VAL A 269 -5.59 2.15 -13.52
N THR A 270 -6.70 2.76 -13.09
CA THR A 270 -7.18 4.00 -13.70
C THR A 270 -6.65 5.22 -12.93
N PRO A 271 -5.96 6.19 -13.59
CA PRO A 271 -5.47 7.38 -12.92
C PRO A 271 -6.59 8.28 -12.40
N TYR A 272 -6.33 8.99 -11.30
CA TYR A 272 -7.19 10.09 -10.87
C TYR A 272 -7.08 11.26 -11.85
N ALA A 273 -8.22 11.71 -12.38
CA ALA A 273 -8.28 12.79 -13.36
C ALA A 273 -8.06 14.19 -12.74
N GLY A 274 -8.24 14.33 -11.43
CA GLY A 274 -8.03 15.59 -10.72
C GLY A 274 -6.55 15.91 -10.48
N PRO A 275 -6.26 17.05 -9.84
CA PRO A 275 -4.90 17.39 -9.44
C PRO A 275 -4.39 16.40 -8.39
N ILE A 276 -3.11 16.01 -8.51
CA ILE A 276 -2.41 15.27 -7.45
C ILE A 276 -1.89 16.32 -6.47
N GLU A 277 -2.71 16.70 -5.51
CA GLU A 277 -2.39 17.73 -4.52
C GLU A 277 -2.92 17.33 -3.14
N VAL A 278 -2.41 17.99 -2.11
CA VAL A 278 -2.89 17.79 -0.74
C VAL A 278 -4.34 18.23 -0.65
N SER A 279 -5.22 17.29 -0.32
CA SER A 279 -6.64 17.55 -0.19
C SER A 279 -7.12 17.34 1.25
N THR A 280 -7.95 18.28 1.69
CA THR A 280 -8.64 18.25 2.98
C THR A 280 -10.13 18.49 2.75
N GLY A 281 -10.99 17.62 3.28
CA GLY A 281 -12.45 17.77 3.16
C GLY A 281 -13.05 17.07 1.95
N GLN A 282 -14.00 17.71 1.26
CA GLN A 282 -14.67 17.09 0.11
C GLN A 282 -13.92 17.41 -1.19
N LEU A 283 -13.60 16.38 -1.98
CA LEU A 283 -13.11 16.60 -3.34
C LEU A 283 -14.19 17.28 -4.19
N ALA A 284 -13.78 18.20 -5.06
CA ALA A 284 -14.68 18.72 -6.07
C ALA A 284 -15.16 17.57 -6.96
N ALA A 285 -16.46 17.51 -7.27
CA ALA A 285 -16.95 16.58 -8.27
C ALA A 285 -16.27 16.91 -9.61
N GLY A 286 -15.45 15.98 -10.11
CA GLY A 286 -14.84 16.04 -11.43
C GLY A 286 -15.87 15.89 -12.54
#